data_AF-A0A953SKC1-F1
#
_entry.id   AF-A0A953SKC1-F1
#
_cell.length_a   1.000
_cell.length_b   1.000
_cell.length_c   1.000
_cell.angle_alpha   90.00
_cell.angle_beta   90.00
_cell.angle_gamma   90.00
#
_symmetry.space_group_name_H-M   'P 1'
#
loop_
_entity.id
_entity.type
_entity.pdbx_description
1 polymer ?
#
loop_
_entity_poly.entity_id
_entity_poly.type
_entity_poly.pdbx_seq_one_letter_code
_entity_poly.pdbx_strand_id
1 'polypeptide(L)'
;SYDNSLMTVGDAGLVQASLELVGVYTVDPGPGLGASALLGALRSTGDGVMDELHLLRDATGADLVSLLSESGIGVCGIAYLNPDDPTRGFSVTAQSCAVGNLSFAHELGHNQGASHDADNAGGGYTPYGFGWRWTTTSGSLRRSVMAYSPGSRRPYFSNPDVFESGGQTGDAAQADNARLIGETMPSVASFRVGTGNGAGDCDANGTPDLLDILQSPALDSDASGVLDSCELDQGLLEDCNGDGFADIGQATPRVVLNPDAVFLAGFPPYETTVGDVFESSTPVEITLTADADLSGNNEYLDLFLNGDPLGRFWEFDGEDCNPAVTTTTIILTPAAWNALGAEITLSVQKSSAVGADCPSDTLSVGITYTGINRAFDADGNGVMDDCEGGCNPADLAPEFGTLDLADIAAFITAFTDQTPIGDLTGDGVHDLQDISAFITAFMAGCP
;
A
#
# COMPACT_ATOMS: atom_id res chain seq x y z
N SER A 1 -19.92 4.18 -15.29
CA SER A 1 -19.74 5.23 -16.30
C SER A 1 -20.10 6.56 -15.67
N TYR A 2 -19.11 7.27 -15.14
CA TYR A 2 -19.33 8.62 -14.61
C TYR A 2 -18.65 9.59 -15.58
N ASP A 3 -19.48 10.47 -16.13
CA ASP A 3 -19.15 11.43 -17.16
C ASP A 3 -18.15 12.45 -16.60
N ASN A 4 -17.07 12.67 -17.35
CA ASN A 4 -15.99 13.61 -17.03
C ASN A 4 -16.44 15.05 -17.36
N SER A 5 -17.66 15.40 -16.97
CA SER A 5 -18.24 16.69 -17.25
C SER A 5 -17.89 17.64 -16.11
N LEU A 6 -17.06 18.65 -16.42
CA LEU A 6 -16.96 19.92 -15.71
C LEU A 6 -18.23 20.19 -14.90
N MET A 7 -18.13 20.14 -13.57
CA MET A 7 -19.18 20.70 -12.73
C MET A 7 -19.00 22.22 -12.76
N THR A 8 -19.35 22.83 -13.90
CA THR A 8 -19.65 24.27 -13.92
C THR A 8 -20.72 24.46 -12.85
N VAL A 9 -20.39 25.23 -11.80
CA VAL A 9 -21.42 25.83 -10.94
C VAL A 9 -22.28 26.62 -11.90
N GLY A 10 -23.40 26.01 -12.32
CA GLY A 10 -24.17 26.48 -13.46
C GLY A 10 -24.57 27.94 -13.27
N ASP A 11 -24.76 28.64 -14.39
CA ASP A 11 -25.11 30.07 -14.57
C ASP A 11 -26.19 30.67 -13.63
N ALA A 12 -26.81 29.87 -12.76
CA ALA A 12 -27.69 30.28 -11.68
C ALA A 12 -26.94 30.95 -10.51
N GLY A 13 -26.27 32.08 -10.77
CA GLY A 13 -25.69 32.89 -9.70
C GLY A 13 -24.55 33.83 -10.08
N LEU A 14 -24.07 33.82 -11.32
CA LEU A 14 -22.91 34.62 -11.77
C LEU A 14 -21.70 34.52 -10.81
N VAL A 15 -21.48 33.35 -10.22
CA VAL A 15 -20.29 33.10 -9.39
C VAL A 15 -19.13 32.84 -10.33
N GLN A 16 -18.10 33.67 -10.29
CA GLN A 16 -16.87 33.46 -11.07
C GLN A 16 -15.99 32.44 -10.34
N ALA A 17 -16.38 31.16 -10.36
CA ALA A 17 -15.57 30.06 -9.84
C ALA A 17 -15.86 28.77 -10.61
N SER A 18 -14.79 28.04 -10.96
CA SER A 18 -14.85 26.70 -11.53
C SER A 18 -14.26 25.71 -10.54
N LEU A 19 -14.89 24.54 -10.41
CA LEU A 19 -14.32 23.41 -9.71
C LEU A 19 -13.81 22.41 -10.75
N GLU A 20 -12.59 21.94 -10.55
CA GLU A 20 -11.99 20.86 -11.30
C GLU A 20 -11.87 19.64 -10.39
N LEU A 21 -12.37 18.50 -10.85
CA LEU A 21 -12.24 17.25 -10.10
C LEU A 21 -10.90 16.62 -10.47
N VAL A 22 -9.97 16.62 -9.53
CA VAL A 22 -8.61 16.09 -9.73
C VAL A 22 -8.41 14.67 -9.20
N GLY A 23 -9.38 14.12 -8.46
CA GLY A 23 -9.32 12.75 -7.95
C GLY A 23 -10.58 12.33 -7.21
N VAL A 24 -10.86 11.03 -7.20
CA VAL A 24 -11.94 10.40 -6.41
C VAL A 24 -11.40 9.10 -5.83
N TYR A 25 -11.45 8.99 -4.50
CA TYR A 25 -10.93 7.85 -3.77
C TYR A 25 -11.97 7.33 -2.77
N THR A 26 -11.98 6.02 -2.56
CA THR A 26 -12.76 5.39 -1.49
C THR A 26 -11.86 5.19 -0.28
N VAL A 27 -12.32 5.63 0.88
CA VAL A 27 -11.60 5.51 2.16
C VAL A 27 -12.52 4.92 3.22
N ASP A 28 -11.94 4.18 4.15
CA ASP A 28 -12.64 3.67 5.34
C ASP A 28 -12.08 4.35 6.60
N PRO A 29 -12.79 5.36 7.15
CA PRO A 29 -12.39 6.02 8.39
C PRO A 29 -12.63 5.18 9.65
N GLY A 30 -13.08 3.93 9.50
CA GLY A 30 -13.53 3.09 10.59
C GLY A 30 -14.97 3.40 11.04
N PRO A 31 -15.51 2.61 11.99
CA PRO A 31 -16.93 2.63 12.29
C PRO A 31 -17.36 3.85 13.12
N GLY A 32 -18.50 4.45 12.74
CA GLY A 32 -19.33 5.24 13.66
C GLY A 32 -18.91 6.68 13.94
N LEU A 33 -18.03 7.27 13.11
CA LEU A 33 -17.63 8.67 13.28
C LEU A 33 -18.73 9.65 12.86
N GLY A 34 -19.03 10.62 13.73
CA GLY A 34 -19.91 11.75 13.42
C GLY A 34 -19.21 12.83 12.59
N ALA A 35 -19.98 13.80 12.06
CA ALA A 35 -19.47 14.81 11.13
C ALA A 35 -18.20 15.55 11.59
N SER A 36 -18.18 16.03 12.85
CA SER A 36 -17.01 16.75 13.38
C SER A 36 -15.77 15.87 13.55
N ALA A 37 -15.96 14.59 13.86
CA ALA A 37 -14.85 13.65 14.00
C ALA A 37 -14.27 13.32 12.62
N LEU A 38 -15.13 13.06 11.63
CA LEU A 38 -14.71 12.87 10.23
C LEU A 38 -13.97 14.09 9.68
N LEU A 39 -14.49 15.30 9.91
CA LEU A 39 -13.83 16.53 9.47
C LEU A 39 -12.48 16.74 10.17
N GLY A 40 -12.37 16.31 11.43
CA GLY A 40 -11.11 16.32 12.17
C GLY A 40 -10.08 15.35 11.58
N ALA A 41 -10.50 14.11 11.31
CA ALA A 41 -9.67 13.07 10.71
C ALA A 41 -9.15 13.49 9.33
N LEU A 42 -10.03 14.00 8.44
CA LEU A 42 -9.63 14.53 7.12
C LEU A 42 -8.58 15.65 7.19
N ARG A 43 -8.52 16.39 8.30
CA ARG A 43 -7.58 17.50 8.48
C ARG A 43 -6.26 17.04 9.10
N SER A 44 -6.29 15.94 9.84
CA SER A 44 -5.14 15.45 10.61
C SER A 44 -4.21 14.66 9.69
N THR A 45 -2.90 14.84 9.86
CA THR A 45 -1.87 14.18 9.05
C THR A 45 -1.16 13.05 9.82
N GLY A 46 -1.77 12.53 10.86
CA GLY A 46 -1.10 11.63 11.79
C GLY A 46 -1.94 11.19 12.98
N ASP A 47 -3.27 11.09 12.82
CA ASP A 47 -4.15 10.50 13.84
C ASP A 47 -4.47 9.03 13.59
N GLY A 48 -3.87 8.44 12.55
CA GLY A 48 -4.07 7.06 12.12
C GLY A 48 -5.39 6.85 11.36
N VAL A 49 -6.10 7.92 10.97
CA VAL A 49 -7.40 7.82 10.30
C VAL A 49 -7.38 8.62 9.00
N MET A 50 -7.32 7.91 7.87
CA MET A 50 -7.28 8.49 6.53
C MET A 50 -6.08 9.42 6.28
N ASP A 51 -4.98 9.25 7.02
CA ASP A 51 -3.77 10.08 6.89
C ASP A 51 -3.19 10.02 5.46
N GLU A 52 -3.41 8.91 4.73
CA GLU A 52 -3.01 8.70 3.34
C GLU A 52 -3.63 9.74 2.37
N LEU A 53 -4.77 10.33 2.73
CA LEU A 53 -5.44 11.34 1.91
C LEU A 53 -4.61 12.61 1.72
N HIS A 54 -3.70 12.92 2.64
CA HIS A 54 -2.84 14.10 2.52
C HIS A 54 -1.80 13.93 1.41
N LEU A 55 -1.30 12.71 1.22
CA LEU A 55 -0.40 12.40 0.11
C LEU A 55 -1.15 12.46 -1.23
N LEU A 56 -2.40 11.97 -1.27
CA LEU A 56 -3.27 12.12 -2.44
C LEU A 56 -3.57 13.58 -2.77
N ARG A 57 -3.85 14.38 -1.74
CA ARG A 57 -4.11 15.80 -1.88
C ARG A 57 -2.90 16.52 -2.46
N ASP A 58 -1.70 16.17 -2.02
CA ASP A 58 -0.45 16.76 -2.50
C ASP A 58 -0.12 16.29 -3.94
N ALA A 59 -0.26 14.99 -4.23
CA ALA A 59 0.00 14.40 -5.55
C ALA A 59 -0.93 14.96 -6.64
N THR A 60 -2.23 15.06 -6.34
CA THR A 60 -3.23 15.59 -7.28
C THR A 60 -3.27 17.12 -7.32
N GLY A 61 -2.57 17.79 -6.39
CA GLY A 61 -2.68 19.25 -6.23
C GLY A 61 -4.07 19.71 -5.79
N ALA A 62 -4.83 18.87 -5.07
CA ALA A 62 -6.19 19.20 -4.67
C ALA A 62 -6.24 20.34 -3.65
N ASP A 63 -6.72 21.50 -4.09
CA ASP A 63 -6.93 22.66 -3.23
C ASP A 63 -7.97 22.40 -2.15
N LEU A 64 -9.04 21.68 -2.48
CA LEU A 64 -10.13 21.32 -1.58
C LEU A 64 -10.36 19.81 -1.61
N VAL A 65 -10.64 19.22 -0.44
CA VAL A 65 -11.01 17.82 -0.28
C VAL A 65 -12.36 17.72 0.42
N SER A 66 -13.29 16.97 -0.18
CA SER A 66 -14.63 16.76 0.39
C SER A 66 -14.93 15.28 0.51
N LEU A 67 -15.22 14.81 1.71
CA LEU A 67 -15.69 13.46 1.95
C LEU A 67 -17.21 13.37 1.75
N LEU A 68 -17.65 12.47 0.88
CA LEU A 68 -19.05 12.09 0.75
C LEU A 68 -19.31 10.85 1.62
N SER A 69 -19.95 11.03 2.77
CA SER A 69 -20.21 9.92 3.69
C SER A 69 -21.52 9.23 3.33
N GLU A 70 -21.46 7.93 3.05
CA GLU A 70 -22.63 7.06 2.85
C GLU A 70 -23.36 6.75 4.17
N SER A 71 -22.60 6.77 5.28
CA SER A 71 -23.14 6.60 6.61
C SER A 71 -23.77 7.89 7.13
N GLY A 72 -24.77 7.76 8.00
CA GLY A 72 -25.40 8.92 8.63
C GLY A 72 -24.46 9.63 9.59
N ILE A 73 -24.05 10.86 9.29
CA ILE A 73 -23.12 11.67 10.11
C ILE A 73 -23.82 12.59 11.13
N GLY A 74 -25.13 12.44 11.32
CA GLY A 74 -25.96 13.23 12.24
C GLY A 74 -26.38 14.63 11.74
N VAL A 75 -25.72 15.15 10.72
CA VAL A 75 -26.04 16.40 9.99
C VAL A 75 -25.94 16.17 8.48
N CYS A 76 -26.35 17.15 7.66
CA CYS A 76 -26.20 17.03 6.21
C CYS A 76 -24.78 17.37 5.71
N GLY A 77 -24.00 18.11 6.50
CA GLY A 77 -22.62 18.45 6.17
C GLY A 77 -21.97 19.32 7.24
N ILE A 78 -20.65 19.43 7.16
CA ILE A 78 -19.81 20.31 7.96
C ILE A 78 -18.54 20.66 7.15
N ALA A 79 -18.05 21.88 7.32
CA ALA A 79 -16.86 22.38 6.66
C ALA A 79 -16.10 23.35 7.56
N TYR A 80 -14.81 23.55 7.24
CA TYR A 80 -14.10 24.68 7.80
C TYR A 80 -14.44 25.96 7.06
N LEU A 81 -14.60 27.05 7.80
CA LEU A 81 -14.79 28.40 7.26
C LEU A 81 -13.48 29.19 7.38
N ASN A 82 -12.56 28.98 6.44
CA ASN A 82 -11.32 29.76 6.34
C ASN A 82 -10.70 29.64 4.94
N PRO A 83 -10.92 30.63 4.06
CA PRO A 83 -10.36 30.64 2.71
C PRO A 83 -8.87 31.02 2.63
N ASP A 84 -8.23 31.34 3.75
CA ASP A 84 -6.83 31.78 3.80
C ASP A 84 -5.88 30.70 4.38
N ASP A 85 -6.42 29.59 4.88
CA ASP A 85 -5.66 28.56 5.57
C ASP A 85 -5.72 27.23 4.79
N PRO A 86 -4.64 26.84 4.10
CA PRO A 86 -4.61 25.63 3.28
C PRO A 86 -4.81 24.35 4.10
N THR A 87 -4.56 24.39 5.41
CA THR A 87 -4.83 23.26 6.33
C THR A 87 -6.32 23.07 6.59
N ARG A 88 -7.18 24.01 6.16
CA ARG A 88 -8.63 23.99 6.38
C ARG A 88 -9.44 23.80 5.10
N GLY A 89 -8.81 23.40 3.99
CA GLY A 89 -9.49 23.08 2.73
C GLY A 89 -10.31 21.78 2.75
N PHE A 90 -11.04 21.47 3.82
CA PHE A 90 -11.74 20.20 4.01
C PHE A 90 -13.23 20.38 4.32
N SER A 91 -14.04 19.44 3.83
CA SER A 91 -15.46 19.34 4.16
C SER A 91 -15.95 17.89 4.20
N VAL A 92 -17.08 17.67 4.88
CA VAL A 92 -17.79 16.39 4.92
C VAL A 92 -19.24 16.64 4.57
N THR A 93 -19.79 15.86 3.65
CA THR A 93 -21.21 15.94 3.26
C THR A 93 -21.85 14.56 3.32
N ALA A 94 -23.04 14.46 3.90
CA ALA A 94 -23.82 13.24 3.82
C ALA A 94 -24.29 13.02 2.37
N GLN A 95 -23.99 11.86 1.79
CA GLN A 95 -24.29 11.54 0.38
C GLN A 95 -25.77 11.77 0.04
N SER A 96 -26.68 11.42 0.96
CA SER A 96 -28.13 11.63 0.82
C SER A 96 -28.56 13.10 0.77
N CYS A 97 -27.75 14.03 1.29
CA CYS A 97 -28.03 15.47 1.27
C CYS A 97 -27.27 16.22 0.16
N ALA A 98 -26.25 15.60 -0.46
CA ALA A 98 -25.29 16.27 -1.32
C ALA A 98 -25.94 17.10 -2.43
N VAL A 99 -26.82 16.48 -3.23
CA VAL A 99 -27.49 17.12 -4.37
C VAL A 99 -28.86 17.66 -3.97
N GLY A 100 -29.74 16.82 -3.41
CA GLY A 100 -31.14 17.18 -3.16
C GLY A 100 -31.34 18.32 -2.16
N ASN A 101 -30.44 18.45 -1.17
CA ASN A 101 -30.45 19.53 -0.19
C ASN A 101 -29.40 20.63 -0.49
N LEU A 102 -28.62 20.46 -1.57
CA LEU A 102 -27.50 21.30 -1.98
C LEU A 102 -26.38 21.40 -0.92
N SER A 103 -26.22 20.35 -0.10
CA SER A 103 -25.25 20.38 1.00
C SER A 103 -23.81 20.35 0.53
N PHE A 104 -23.50 19.65 -0.55
CA PHE A 104 -22.12 19.64 -1.07
C PHE A 104 -21.67 21.05 -1.47
N ALA A 105 -22.51 21.78 -2.22
CA ALA A 105 -22.25 23.17 -2.57
C ALA A 105 -22.25 24.10 -1.34
N HIS A 106 -23.10 23.83 -0.34
CA HIS A 106 -23.12 24.58 0.92
C HIS A 106 -21.78 24.48 1.65
N GLU A 107 -21.25 23.27 1.78
CA GLU A 107 -19.99 23.05 2.49
C GLU A 107 -18.80 23.64 1.73
N LEU A 108 -18.75 23.53 0.40
CA LEU A 108 -17.74 24.25 -0.40
C LEU A 108 -17.85 25.78 -0.25
N GLY A 109 -19.06 26.29 -0.03
CA GLY A 109 -19.29 27.70 0.30
C GLY A 109 -18.56 28.12 1.58
N HIS A 110 -18.63 27.30 2.64
CA HIS A 110 -17.87 27.56 3.88
C HIS A 110 -16.38 27.59 3.63
N ASN A 111 -15.82 26.63 2.86
CA ASN A 111 -14.40 26.63 2.52
C ASN A 111 -13.96 27.92 1.80
N GLN A 112 -14.87 28.56 1.05
CA GLN A 112 -14.67 29.87 0.41
C GLN A 112 -14.99 31.08 1.29
N GLY A 113 -15.32 30.86 2.56
CA GLY A 113 -15.62 31.89 3.57
C GLY A 113 -17.09 32.27 3.71
N ALA A 114 -17.99 31.69 2.90
CA ALA A 114 -19.41 32.03 2.92
C ALA A 114 -20.04 31.56 4.23
N SER A 115 -20.72 32.46 4.91
CA SER A 115 -21.40 32.19 6.17
C SER A 115 -22.87 31.89 5.93
N HIS A 116 -23.54 31.36 6.96
CA HIS A 116 -25.00 31.26 6.96
C HIS A 116 -25.65 32.64 6.78
N ASP A 117 -26.98 32.70 6.66
CA ASP A 117 -27.64 34.01 6.69
C ASP A 117 -27.40 34.74 8.02
N ALA A 118 -27.44 36.08 7.99
CA ALA A 118 -27.00 36.92 9.11
C ALA A 118 -27.76 36.67 10.42
N ASP A 119 -29.01 36.19 10.36
CA ASP A 119 -29.80 35.85 11.56
C ASP A 119 -29.32 34.56 12.24
N ASN A 120 -28.59 33.72 11.50
CA ASN A 120 -28.18 32.39 11.91
C ASN A 120 -26.67 32.20 12.00
N ALA A 121 -25.89 33.13 11.45
CA ALA A 121 -24.44 33.12 11.56
C ALA A 121 -23.97 33.77 12.87
N GLY A 122 -22.92 33.22 13.49
CA GLY A 122 -22.23 33.82 14.65
C GLY A 122 -21.24 34.94 14.29
N GLY A 123 -21.13 35.26 13.00
CA GLY A 123 -20.12 36.13 12.39
C GLY A 123 -19.88 35.67 10.96
N GLY A 124 -19.14 36.46 10.18
CA GLY A 124 -18.74 36.08 8.83
C GLY A 124 -17.34 36.56 8.49
N TYR A 125 -16.72 35.91 7.50
CA TYR A 125 -15.38 36.24 7.01
C TYR A 125 -15.33 37.68 6.46
N THR A 126 -16.38 38.09 5.73
CA THR A 126 -16.62 39.48 5.32
C THR A 126 -17.98 39.97 5.80
N PRO A 127 -18.20 41.30 5.91
CA PRO A 127 -19.49 41.87 6.31
C PRO A 127 -20.66 41.55 5.38
N TYR A 128 -20.38 41.16 4.13
CA TYR A 128 -21.37 40.87 3.10
C TYR A 128 -21.45 39.38 2.73
N GLY A 129 -20.61 38.52 3.32
CA GLY A 129 -20.45 37.11 2.97
C GLY A 129 -21.50 36.17 3.56
N PHE A 130 -22.78 36.57 3.59
CA PHE A 130 -23.85 35.80 4.22
C PHE A 130 -24.85 35.23 3.21
N GLY A 131 -25.52 34.14 3.61
CA GLY A 131 -26.70 33.64 2.92
C GLY A 131 -27.86 34.65 2.92
N TRP A 132 -28.75 34.54 1.93
CA TRP A 132 -29.91 35.40 1.77
C TRP A 132 -31.24 34.64 1.69
N ARG A 133 -32.32 35.29 2.11
CA ARG A 133 -33.72 34.88 1.91
C ARG A 133 -34.44 35.99 1.16
N TRP A 134 -35.25 35.64 0.17
CA TRP A 134 -35.99 36.63 -0.63
C TRP A 134 -37.41 36.18 -0.91
N THR A 135 -38.28 37.15 -1.19
CA THR A 135 -39.66 36.91 -1.59
C THR A 135 -39.79 37.19 -3.08
N THR A 136 -40.30 36.22 -3.82
CA THR A 136 -40.64 36.36 -5.24
C THR A 136 -41.83 37.30 -5.43
N THR A 137 -42.05 37.81 -6.65
CA THR A 137 -43.21 38.68 -6.94
C THR A 137 -44.55 38.00 -6.66
N SER A 138 -44.62 36.66 -6.73
CA SER A 138 -45.81 35.87 -6.37
C SER A 138 -45.97 35.62 -4.87
N GLY A 139 -45.12 36.20 -4.02
CA GLY A 139 -45.17 36.06 -2.56
C GLY A 139 -44.55 34.77 -2.02
N SER A 140 -43.94 33.93 -2.86
CA SER A 140 -43.24 32.72 -2.38
C SER A 140 -41.88 33.09 -1.78
N LEU A 141 -41.61 32.56 -0.58
CA LEU A 141 -40.33 32.73 0.10
C LEU A 141 -39.31 31.70 -0.41
N ARG A 142 -38.11 32.20 -0.72
CA ARG A 142 -36.96 31.46 -1.23
C ARG A 142 -35.74 31.74 -0.36
N ARG A 143 -34.75 30.87 -0.45
CA ARG A 143 -33.48 31.03 0.27
C ARG A 143 -32.31 30.52 -0.56
N SER A 144 -31.17 31.16 -0.40
CA SER A 144 -29.90 30.78 -1.02
C SER A 144 -29.39 29.46 -0.43
N VAL A 145 -28.36 28.89 -1.06
CA VAL A 145 -27.70 27.67 -0.59
C VAL A 145 -27.19 27.81 0.85
N MET A 146 -26.67 28.99 1.23
CA MET A 146 -26.12 29.25 2.57
C MET A 146 -27.17 29.65 3.61
N ALA A 147 -28.42 29.89 3.23
CA ALA A 147 -29.44 30.33 4.17
C ALA A 147 -30.23 29.17 4.81
N TYR A 148 -30.60 29.37 6.07
CA TYR A 148 -31.49 28.52 6.84
C TYR A 148 -32.96 28.83 6.53
N SER A 149 -33.87 28.00 7.07
CA SER A 149 -35.31 28.17 6.89
C SER A 149 -35.76 29.43 7.64
N PRO A 150 -36.80 30.13 7.16
CA PRO A 150 -37.82 29.68 6.22
C PRO A 150 -37.48 29.89 4.73
N GLY A 151 -38.33 29.35 3.84
CA GLY A 151 -38.21 29.46 2.38
C GLY A 151 -37.66 28.18 1.72
N SER A 152 -38.05 27.95 0.47
CA SER A 152 -37.51 26.81 -0.30
C SER A 152 -36.09 27.12 -0.77
N ARG A 153 -35.13 26.21 -0.49
CA ARG A 153 -33.74 26.39 -0.94
C ARG A 153 -33.65 26.36 -2.46
N ARG A 154 -32.83 27.25 -3.01
CA ARG A 154 -32.57 27.37 -4.43
C ARG A 154 -31.06 27.27 -4.67
N PRO A 155 -30.62 26.79 -5.86
CA PRO A 155 -29.22 26.63 -6.20
C PRO A 155 -28.56 27.97 -6.56
N TYR A 156 -28.69 28.96 -5.67
CA TYR A 156 -28.04 30.26 -5.76
C TYR A 156 -27.19 30.47 -4.52
N PHE A 157 -25.92 30.83 -4.70
CA PHE A 157 -25.25 31.67 -3.72
C PHE A 157 -25.90 33.06 -3.73
N SER A 158 -25.89 33.76 -2.60
CA SER A 158 -26.48 35.09 -2.54
C SER A 158 -25.76 36.03 -3.51
N ASN A 159 -26.53 36.72 -4.35
CA ASN A 159 -26.02 37.63 -5.36
C ASN A 159 -27.04 38.76 -5.60
N PRO A 160 -26.69 40.04 -5.35
CA PRO A 160 -27.58 41.17 -5.57
C PRO A 160 -27.87 41.45 -7.06
N ASP A 161 -27.03 41.01 -7.98
CA ASP A 161 -27.22 41.22 -9.43
C ASP A 161 -28.14 40.18 -10.07
N VAL A 162 -28.49 39.11 -9.33
CA VAL A 162 -29.36 38.03 -9.81
C VAL A 162 -30.75 38.15 -9.20
N PHE A 163 -31.76 37.97 -10.04
CA PHE A 163 -33.17 38.00 -9.66
C PHE A 163 -33.84 36.67 -10.00
N GLU A 164 -34.56 36.09 -9.04
CA GLU A 164 -35.41 34.93 -9.27
C GLU A 164 -36.88 35.32 -9.13
N SER A 165 -37.63 35.21 -10.23
CA SER A 165 -39.08 35.53 -10.25
C SER A 165 -39.39 36.90 -9.63
N GLY A 166 -38.54 37.88 -9.95
CA GLY A 166 -38.61 39.28 -9.51
C GLY A 166 -38.15 39.55 -8.07
N GLY A 167 -37.70 38.55 -7.32
CA GLY A 167 -37.04 38.75 -6.02
C GLY A 167 -35.52 38.73 -6.17
N GLN A 168 -34.84 39.69 -5.55
CA GLN A 168 -33.37 39.80 -5.59
C GLN A 168 -32.74 38.70 -4.72
N THR A 169 -31.77 37.97 -5.26
CA THR A 169 -31.22 36.77 -4.60
C THR A 169 -30.11 37.08 -3.60
N GLY A 170 -29.76 38.35 -3.41
CA GLY A 170 -28.78 38.83 -2.44
C GLY A 170 -28.94 40.30 -2.12
N ASP A 171 -28.02 40.81 -1.31
CA ASP A 171 -27.89 42.21 -0.90
C ASP A 171 -26.41 42.60 -0.91
N ALA A 172 -26.04 43.71 -1.55
CA ALA A 172 -24.64 44.06 -1.75
C ALA A 172 -23.88 44.41 -0.46
N ALA A 173 -24.59 44.79 0.61
CA ALA A 173 -23.98 45.16 1.88
C ALA A 173 -23.92 43.99 2.87
N GLN A 174 -24.85 43.04 2.76
CA GLN A 174 -25.03 41.98 3.75
C GLN A 174 -24.92 40.56 3.17
N ALA A 175 -25.29 40.32 1.91
CA ALA A 175 -25.44 38.98 1.36
C ALA A 175 -25.08 38.92 -0.13
N ASP A 176 -23.77 38.87 -0.39
CA ASP A 176 -23.15 38.75 -1.71
C ASP A 176 -22.03 37.70 -1.67
N ASN A 177 -22.44 36.44 -1.52
CA ASN A 177 -21.53 35.29 -1.59
C ASN A 177 -20.89 35.15 -2.97
N ALA A 178 -21.55 35.60 -4.04
CA ALA A 178 -20.97 35.56 -5.38
C ALA A 178 -19.72 36.43 -5.47
N ARG A 179 -19.78 37.66 -4.95
CA ARG A 179 -18.60 38.53 -4.81
C ARG A 179 -17.54 37.90 -3.91
N LEU A 180 -17.94 37.41 -2.74
CA LEU A 180 -17.01 36.79 -1.78
C LEU A 180 -16.21 35.67 -2.43
N ILE A 181 -16.89 34.71 -3.06
CA ILE A 181 -16.26 33.56 -3.71
C ILE A 181 -15.33 34.03 -4.84
N GLY A 182 -15.71 35.05 -5.60
CA GLY A 182 -14.83 35.64 -6.61
C GLY A 182 -13.56 36.28 -6.02
N GLU A 183 -13.64 36.85 -4.82
CA GLU A 183 -12.50 37.44 -4.10
C GLU A 183 -11.60 36.39 -3.43
N THR A 184 -12.17 35.27 -2.93
CA THR A 184 -11.42 34.23 -2.19
C THR A 184 -10.89 33.10 -3.07
N MET A 185 -11.49 32.87 -4.24
CA MET A 185 -11.11 31.78 -5.14
C MET A 185 -9.62 31.78 -5.52
N PRO A 186 -8.96 32.92 -5.82
CA PRO A 186 -7.52 32.91 -6.10
C PRO A 186 -6.65 32.46 -4.92
N SER A 187 -7.09 32.71 -3.68
CA SER A 187 -6.39 32.23 -2.47
C SER A 187 -6.55 30.73 -2.32
N VAL A 188 -7.78 30.23 -2.41
CA VAL A 188 -8.09 28.81 -2.29
C VAL A 188 -7.45 27.99 -3.41
N ALA A 189 -7.45 28.49 -4.65
CA ALA A 189 -6.80 27.86 -5.81
C ALA A 189 -5.26 27.83 -5.74
N SER A 190 -4.68 28.30 -4.64
CA SER A 190 -3.25 28.25 -4.35
C SER A 190 -2.93 27.39 -3.12
N PHE A 191 -3.92 26.69 -2.56
CA PHE A 191 -3.73 25.85 -1.39
C PHE A 191 -2.80 24.69 -1.65
N ARG A 192 -2.77 24.18 -2.89
CA ARG A 192 -1.83 23.17 -3.32
C ARG A 192 -1.27 23.49 -4.70
N VAL A 193 0.04 23.36 -4.83
CA VAL A 193 0.69 23.30 -6.13
C VAL A 193 0.85 21.81 -6.41
N GLY A 194 0.04 21.27 -7.32
CA GLY A 194 0.22 19.89 -7.76
C GLY A 194 1.64 19.72 -8.28
N THR A 195 2.36 18.74 -7.77
CA THR A 195 3.74 18.43 -8.20
C THR A 195 3.78 17.84 -9.62
N GLY A 196 2.63 17.74 -10.30
CA GLY A 196 2.44 16.80 -11.40
C GLY A 196 2.51 15.38 -10.86
N ASN A 197 2.04 14.41 -11.66
CA ASN A 197 2.19 12.97 -11.43
C ASN A 197 3.67 12.56 -11.39
N GLY A 198 4.45 13.04 -10.42
CA GLY A 198 5.90 12.94 -10.44
C GLY A 198 6.59 13.17 -9.09
N ALA A 199 5.86 13.49 -8.02
CA ALA A 199 6.40 13.41 -6.65
C ALA A 199 5.86 12.21 -5.85
N GLY A 200 5.13 11.30 -6.50
CA GLY A 200 4.58 10.09 -5.90
C GLY A 200 3.58 9.38 -6.80
N ASP A 201 3.80 9.37 -8.11
CA ASP A 201 3.10 8.57 -9.15
C ASP A 201 4.15 8.32 -10.24
N CYS A 202 5.18 7.56 -9.89
CA CYS A 202 6.38 7.41 -10.71
C CYS A 202 6.16 6.49 -11.91
N ASP A 203 5.20 5.56 -11.84
CA ASP A 203 4.78 4.76 -12.99
C ASP A 203 3.77 5.48 -13.91
N ALA A 204 3.35 6.69 -13.51
CA ALA A 204 2.43 7.57 -14.22
C ALA A 204 1.08 6.92 -14.54
N ASN A 205 0.63 5.97 -13.71
CA ASN A 205 -0.63 5.27 -13.90
C ASN A 205 -1.86 6.12 -13.49
N GLY A 206 -1.62 7.26 -12.82
CA GLY A 206 -2.65 8.19 -12.34
C GLY A 206 -3.15 7.89 -10.91
N THR A 207 -2.60 6.88 -10.27
CA THR A 207 -2.75 6.52 -8.86
C THR A 207 -1.43 6.85 -8.17
N PRO A 208 -1.46 7.54 -7.02
CA PRO A 208 -0.21 7.78 -6.32
C PRO A 208 0.41 6.48 -5.78
N ASP A 209 1.73 6.36 -5.85
CA ASP A 209 2.54 5.19 -5.50
C ASP A 209 2.12 4.58 -4.14
N LEU A 210 1.89 5.44 -3.14
CA LEU A 210 1.45 4.97 -1.82
C LEU A 210 0.11 4.21 -1.86
N LEU A 211 -0.83 4.61 -2.72
CA LEU A 211 -2.08 3.87 -2.87
C LEU A 211 -1.90 2.55 -3.59
N ASP A 212 -0.98 2.48 -4.54
CA ASP A 212 -0.63 1.22 -5.20
C ASP A 212 -0.03 0.26 -4.17
N ILE A 213 0.87 0.74 -3.32
CA ILE A 213 1.45 -0.02 -2.19
C ILE A 213 0.38 -0.42 -1.17
N LEU A 214 -0.54 0.48 -0.79
CA LEU A 214 -1.60 0.15 0.17
C LEU A 214 -2.58 -0.91 -0.37
N GLN A 215 -2.84 -0.91 -1.68
CA GLN A 215 -3.70 -1.92 -2.31
C GLN A 215 -2.96 -3.24 -2.55
N SER A 216 -1.68 -3.16 -2.89
CA SER A 216 -0.82 -4.31 -3.14
C SER A 216 0.54 -4.08 -2.47
N PRO A 217 0.69 -4.47 -1.19
CA PRO A 217 1.96 -4.32 -0.48
C PRO A 217 3.14 -5.04 -1.14
N ALA A 218 2.87 -6.00 -2.02
CA ALA A 218 3.89 -6.68 -2.83
C ALA A 218 4.51 -5.81 -3.94
N LEU A 219 4.05 -4.57 -4.11
CA LEU A 219 4.67 -3.60 -5.02
C LEU A 219 5.76 -2.75 -4.32
N ASP A 220 5.99 -2.95 -3.03
CA ASP A 220 7.03 -2.34 -2.19
C ASP A 220 7.60 -3.45 -1.30
N SER A 221 8.37 -4.34 -1.93
CA SER A 221 8.77 -5.62 -1.34
C SER A 221 9.80 -5.45 -0.22
N ASP A 222 10.55 -4.34 -0.23
CA ASP A 222 11.54 -3.98 0.78
C ASP A 222 11.00 -3.03 1.86
N ALA A 223 9.73 -2.59 1.72
CA ALA A 223 9.04 -1.65 2.60
C ALA A 223 9.74 -0.28 2.70
N SER A 224 10.39 0.17 1.63
CA SER A 224 10.99 1.50 1.51
C SER A 224 9.94 2.62 1.49
N GLY A 225 8.70 2.29 1.11
CA GLY A 225 7.63 3.25 0.85
C GLY A 225 7.68 3.86 -0.55
N VAL A 226 8.48 3.30 -1.45
CA VAL A 226 8.53 3.61 -2.89
C VAL A 226 8.13 2.35 -3.65
N LEU A 227 7.51 2.49 -4.83
CA LEU A 227 7.22 1.33 -5.66
C LEU A 227 8.52 0.70 -6.17
N ASP A 228 8.61 -0.64 -6.10
CA ASP A 228 9.73 -1.43 -6.60
C ASP A 228 10.06 -1.06 -8.05
N SER A 229 9.03 -0.86 -8.89
CA SER A 229 9.18 -0.46 -10.31
C SER A 229 9.94 0.86 -10.48
N CYS A 230 9.79 1.78 -9.54
CA CYS A 230 10.43 3.08 -9.60
C CYS A 230 11.84 3.07 -9.03
N GLU A 231 12.10 2.15 -8.11
CA GLU A 231 13.44 1.85 -7.63
C GLU A 231 14.24 1.11 -8.71
N LEU A 232 13.62 0.23 -9.50
CA LEU A 232 14.22 -0.37 -10.70
C LEU A 232 14.62 0.69 -11.74
N ASP A 233 13.72 1.63 -12.07
CA ASP A 233 14.02 2.72 -13.01
C ASP A 233 15.19 3.62 -12.53
N GLN A 234 15.43 3.68 -11.22
CA GLN A 234 16.52 4.42 -10.60
C GLN A 234 17.80 3.58 -10.42
N GLY A 235 17.76 2.28 -10.71
CA GLY A 235 18.86 1.34 -10.47
C GLY A 235 19.15 1.13 -8.99
N LEU A 236 18.13 1.24 -8.14
CA LEU A 236 18.20 1.01 -6.69
C LEU A 236 17.84 -0.43 -6.32
N LEU A 237 17.05 -1.10 -7.15
CA LEU A 237 16.76 -2.55 -7.08
C LEU A 237 17.32 -3.27 -8.31
N GLU A 238 17.53 -4.57 -8.19
CA GLU A 238 17.94 -5.47 -9.28
C GLU A 238 16.71 -6.15 -9.90
N ASP A 239 16.74 -6.31 -11.23
CA ASP A 239 15.83 -7.11 -12.08
C ASP A 239 16.74 -7.88 -13.05
N CYS A 240 17.40 -8.90 -12.53
CA CYS A 240 18.42 -9.62 -13.28
C CYS A 240 17.83 -10.44 -14.43
N ASN A 241 16.63 -11.00 -14.24
CA ASN A 241 15.93 -11.80 -15.25
C ASN A 241 15.20 -10.94 -16.30
N GLY A 242 15.13 -9.62 -16.10
CA GLY A 242 14.59 -8.64 -17.04
C GLY A 242 13.09 -8.77 -17.26
N ASP A 243 12.36 -9.31 -16.29
CA ASP A 243 10.92 -9.52 -16.39
C ASP A 243 10.10 -8.29 -15.94
N GLY A 244 10.79 -7.24 -15.45
CA GLY A 244 10.20 -5.98 -15.01
C GLY A 244 9.72 -5.99 -13.57
N PHE A 245 10.04 -7.02 -12.78
CA PHE A 245 9.81 -7.08 -11.34
C PHE A 245 11.14 -7.09 -10.58
N ALA A 246 11.15 -6.47 -9.40
CA ALA A 246 12.37 -6.49 -8.60
C ALA A 246 12.60 -7.88 -8.04
N ASP A 247 13.85 -8.35 -8.05
CA ASP A 247 14.22 -9.70 -7.60
C ASP A 247 13.83 -9.93 -6.13
N ILE A 248 13.83 -8.87 -5.31
CA ILE A 248 13.37 -8.90 -3.90
C ILE A 248 11.88 -9.23 -3.76
N GLY A 249 11.03 -8.85 -4.72
CA GLY A 249 9.60 -9.18 -4.75
C GLY A 249 9.30 -10.55 -5.37
N GLN A 250 10.25 -11.09 -6.13
CA GLN A 250 10.21 -12.45 -6.67
C GLN A 250 10.72 -13.49 -5.67
N ALA A 251 11.47 -13.07 -4.65
CA ALA A 251 11.78 -13.89 -3.49
C ALA A 251 10.51 -14.15 -2.67
N THR A 252 9.95 -15.36 -2.76
CA THR A 252 8.69 -15.68 -2.06
C THR A 252 8.96 -15.92 -0.57
N PRO A 253 8.31 -15.19 0.36
CA PRO A 253 8.23 -15.60 1.75
C PRO A 253 7.43 -16.91 1.81
N ARG A 254 8.05 -18.01 2.25
CA ARG A 254 7.40 -19.31 2.32
C ARG A 254 7.23 -19.74 3.77
N VAL A 255 5.98 -19.88 4.20
CA VAL A 255 5.61 -20.62 5.41
C VAL A 255 5.34 -22.06 4.97
N VAL A 256 6.28 -22.96 5.26
CA VAL A 256 6.21 -24.32 4.70
C VAL A 256 5.33 -25.25 5.54
N LEU A 257 4.96 -24.85 6.76
CA LEU A 257 4.04 -25.61 7.61
C LEU A 257 3.13 -24.63 8.36
N ASN A 258 1.83 -24.70 8.06
CA ASN A 258 0.79 -23.86 8.66
C ASN A 258 0.68 -24.15 10.18
N PRO A 259 0.59 -23.14 11.05
CA PRO A 259 0.23 -23.31 12.47
C PRO A 259 -1.02 -24.17 12.73
N ASP A 260 -1.90 -24.34 11.73
CA ASP A 260 -3.12 -25.16 11.79
C ASP A 260 -2.93 -26.66 11.51
N ALA A 261 -1.70 -27.16 11.37
CA ALA A 261 -1.44 -28.60 11.45
C ALA A 261 -1.63 -29.08 12.90
N VAL A 262 -2.86 -28.90 13.43
CA VAL A 262 -3.30 -29.41 14.70
C VAL A 262 -3.40 -30.93 14.55
N PHE A 263 -2.32 -31.63 14.92
CA PHE A 263 -2.32 -33.08 14.93
C PHE A 263 -3.19 -33.59 16.07
N LEU A 264 -4.45 -33.90 15.76
CA LEU A 264 -5.35 -34.55 16.69
C LEU A 264 -5.19 -36.08 16.62
N ALA A 265 -4.82 -36.63 17.78
CA ALA A 265 -4.79 -38.05 18.19
C ALA A 265 -3.51 -38.85 17.85
N GLY A 266 -2.71 -39.10 18.90
CA GLY A 266 -1.65 -40.11 18.91
C GLY A 266 -0.25 -39.52 18.95
N PHE A 267 0.13 -39.00 20.12
CA PHE A 267 1.46 -38.54 20.54
C PHE A 267 2.67 -39.23 19.81
N PRO A 268 3.82 -38.54 19.56
CA PRO A 268 4.91 -38.94 18.64
C PRO A 268 5.53 -40.35 18.82
N PRO A 269 6.27 -40.87 17.82
CA PRO A 269 7.07 -40.11 16.83
C PRO A 269 6.25 -39.53 15.67
N TYR A 270 6.38 -38.23 15.45
CA TYR A 270 5.89 -37.52 14.27
C TYR A 270 7.05 -37.38 13.31
N GLU A 271 6.81 -37.71 12.04
CA GLU A 271 7.78 -37.57 10.98
C GLU A 271 7.02 -37.19 9.71
N THR A 272 7.45 -36.09 9.08
CA THR A 272 6.90 -35.66 7.80
C THR A 272 8.03 -35.25 6.86
N THR A 273 7.79 -35.41 5.58
CA THR A 273 8.67 -34.93 4.53
C THR A 273 8.06 -33.69 3.91
N VAL A 274 8.89 -32.68 3.75
CA VAL A 274 8.54 -31.37 3.22
C VAL A 274 9.33 -31.18 1.94
N GLY A 275 8.60 -31.20 0.81
CA GLY A 275 9.17 -30.94 -0.51
C GLY A 275 9.15 -29.47 -0.90
N ASP A 276 9.77 -29.19 -2.05
CA ASP A 276 9.88 -27.86 -2.67
C ASP A 276 10.48 -26.81 -1.72
N VAL A 277 11.44 -27.23 -0.88
CA VAL A 277 12.15 -26.32 0.03
C VAL A 277 13.11 -25.45 -0.77
N PHE A 278 12.94 -24.14 -0.60
CA PHE A 278 13.75 -23.14 -1.28
C PHE A 278 15.01 -22.86 -0.47
N GLU A 279 16.03 -22.42 -1.20
CA GLU A 279 17.24 -21.82 -0.65
C GLU A 279 16.81 -20.56 0.12
N SER A 280 17.33 -20.35 1.33
CA SER A 280 17.01 -19.18 2.14
C SER A 280 18.10 -18.14 2.01
N SER A 281 17.74 -16.88 1.77
CA SER A 281 18.66 -15.73 1.83
C SER A 281 18.66 -15.05 3.20
N THR A 282 17.65 -15.33 4.03
CA THR A 282 17.51 -14.83 5.41
C THR A 282 17.69 -15.97 6.43
N PRO A 283 17.93 -15.67 7.72
CA PRO A 283 17.81 -16.68 8.77
C PRO A 283 16.43 -17.36 8.73
N VAL A 284 16.40 -18.67 8.99
CA VAL A 284 15.18 -19.47 8.99
C VAL A 284 14.68 -19.65 10.41
N GLU A 285 13.44 -19.24 10.67
CA GLU A 285 12.79 -19.39 11.97
C GLU A 285 11.94 -20.66 11.99
N ILE A 286 12.23 -21.55 12.93
CA ILE A 286 11.44 -22.75 13.20
C ILE A 286 10.75 -22.57 14.55
N THR A 287 9.42 -22.46 14.52
CA THR A 287 8.59 -22.30 15.72
C THR A 287 7.97 -23.63 16.09
N LEU A 288 8.03 -23.99 17.37
CA LEU A 288 7.42 -25.20 17.92
C LEU A 288 6.43 -24.79 19.01
N THR A 289 5.17 -25.17 18.86
CA THR A 289 4.09 -24.89 19.82
C THR A 289 3.44 -26.21 20.25
N ALA A 290 3.28 -26.44 21.55
CA ALA A 290 2.72 -27.68 22.06
C ALA A 290 1.63 -27.45 23.13
N ASP A 291 0.54 -28.20 23.04
CA ASP A 291 -0.46 -28.42 24.10
C ASP A 291 -0.27 -29.84 24.61
N ALA A 292 0.40 -30.02 25.75
CA ALA A 292 0.85 -31.34 26.21
C ALA A 292 1.17 -31.32 27.72
N ASP A 293 1.37 -32.52 28.29
CA ASP A 293 1.89 -32.75 29.64
C ASP A 293 3.41 -32.48 29.67
N LEU A 294 3.78 -31.26 30.07
CA LEU A 294 5.15 -30.72 29.92
C LEU A 294 5.70 -30.05 31.19
N SER A 295 4.99 -30.10 32.33
CA SER A 295 5.41 -29.44 33.57
C SER A 295 6.38 -30.25 34.45
N GLY A 296 6.60 -31.52 34.14
CA GLY A 296 7.43 -32.45 34.90
C GLY A 296 8.92 -32.41 34.51
N ASN A 297 9.79 -32.74 35.47
CA ASN A 297 11.26 -32.66 35.33
C ASN A 297 11.90 -33.58 34.26
N ASN A 298 11.11 -34.41 33.58
CA ASN A 298 11.57 -35.34 32.53
C ASN A 298 10.64 -35.29 31.30
N GLU A 299 9.73 -34.32 31.23
CA GLU A 299 8.81 -34.13 30.12
C GLU A 299 9.44 -33.19 29.12
N TYR A 300 9.67 -33.67 27.89
CA TYR A 300 10.32 -32.87 26.85
C TYR A 300 9.99 -33.39 25.47
N LEU A 301 10.18 -32.52 24.48
CA LEU A 301 10.15 -32.85 23.06
C LEU A 301 11.53 -32.60 22.44
N ASP A 302 12.01 -33.58 21.68
CA ASP A 302 13.24 -33.49 20.89
C ASP A 302 12.85 -33.26 19.41
N LEU A 303 13.36 -32.17 18.82
CA LEU A 303 13.15 -31.82 17.41
C LEU A 303 14.36 -32.26 16.60
N PHE A 304 14.10 -32.87 15.44
CA PHE A 304 15.12 -33.28 14.49
C PHE A 304 14.77 -32.79 13.09
N LEU A 305 15.80 -32.53 12.31
CA LEU A 305 15.68 -32.16 10.91
C LEU A 305 16.70 -32.96 10.10
N ASN A 306 16.23 -33.69 9.07
CA ASN A 306 16.99 -34.71 8.35
C ASN A 306 17.64 -35.77 9.26
N GLY A 307 17.08 -35.99 10.45
CA GLY A 307 17.62 -36.89 11.48
C GLY A 307 18.66 -36.26 12.41
N ASP A 308 19.13 -35.04 12.12
CA ASP A 308 20.04 -34.30 13.00
C ASP A 308 19.24 -33.60 14.11
N PRO A 309 19.68 -33.70 15.39
CA PRO A 309 18.97 -33.08 16.51
C PRO A 309 19.14 -31.56 16.49
N LEU A 310 18.02 -30.83 16.42
CA LEU A 310 17.99 -29.37 16.53
C LEU A 310 17.93 -28.90 17.98
N GLY A 311 17.26 -29.66 18.85
CA GLY A 311 17.19 -29.30 20.26
C GLY A 311 16.19 -30.13 21.06
N ARG A 312 16.30 -29.97 22.37
CA ARG A 312 15.38 -30.47 23.38
C ARG A 312 14.63 -29.29 23.99
N PHE A 313 13.32 -29.41 24.13
CA PHE A 313 12.45 -28.33 24.60
C PHE A 313 11.60 -28.77 25.78
N TRP A 314 11.36 -27.83 26.70
CA TRP A 314 10.47 -27.93 27.86
C TRP A 314 10.88 -28.89 28.97
N GLU A 315 12.14 -29.37 29.00
CA GLU A 315 12.63 -30.31 30.03
C GLU A 315 12.51 -29.76 31.48
N PHE A 316 12.45 -28.44 31.67
CA PHE A 316 12.38 -27.81 33.00
C PHE A 316 11.46 -26.56 33.10
N ASP A 317 10.83 -26.15 32.00
CA ASP A 317 10.12 -24.88 31.87
C ASP A 317 8.82 -24.97 31.06
N GLY A 318 8.32 -26.18 30.80
CA GLY A 318 7.01 -26.40 30.19
C GLY A 318 5.84 -26.18 31.15
N GLU A 319 4.65 -26.07 30.56
CA GLU A 319 3.38 -26.01 31.28
C GLU A 319 2.42 -27.06 30.74
N ASP A 320 1.64 -27.66 31.64
CA ASP A 320 0.62 -28.63 31.23
C ASP A 320 -0.54 -27.91 30.54
N CYS A 321 -0.93 -28.47 29.40
CA CYS A 321 -2.18 -28.18 28.72
C CYS A 321 -2.37 -26.70 28.33
N ASN A 322 -1.28 -26.04 27.91
CA ASN A 322 -1.29 -24.61 27.62
C ASN A 322 -0.54 -24.24 26.31
N PRO A 323 -1.22 -24.29 25.15
CA PRO A 323 -0.59 -24.00 23.87
C PRO A 323 -0.19 -22.52 23.72
N ALA A 324 -0.85 -21.61 24.44
CA ALA A 324 -0.60 -20.18 24.32
C ALA A 324 0.71 -19.73 25.00
N VAL A 325 1.25 -20.55 25.91
CA VAL A 325 2.45 -20.22 26.69
C VAL A 325 3.63 -21.15 26.32
N THR A 326 3.36 -22.32 25.75
CA THR A 326 4.39 -23.32 25.43
C THR A 326 4.81 -23.21 23.95
N THR A 327 5.47 -22.10 23.59
CA THR A 327 6.05 -21.86 22.26
C THR A 327 7.56 -21.58 22.36
N THR A 328 8.35 -22.15 21.46
CA THR A 328 9.79 -21.90 21.34
C THR A 328 10.16 -21.67 19.87
N THR A 329 11.23 -20.89 19.63
CA THR A 329 11.73 -20.60 18.28
C THR A 329 13.20 -20.93 18.19
N ILE A 330 13.58 -21.59 17.11
CA ILE A 330 14.96 -21.91 16.73
C ILE A 330 15.28 -21.11 15.47
N ILE A 331 16.49 -20.58 15.39
CA ILE A 331 16.95 -19.85 14.22
C ILE A 331 18.09 -20.65 13.58
N LEU A 332 17.91 -21.04 12.32
CA LEU A 332 18.96 -21.60 11.49
C LEU A 332 19.57 -20.50 10.63
N THR A 333 20.88 -20.58 10.39
CA THR A 333 21.54 -19.70 9.41
C THR A 333 21.16 -20.13 7.98
N PRO A 334 21.17 -19.22 7.00
CA PRO A 334 21.01 -19.55 5.58
C PRO A 334 21.83 -20.76 5.15
N ALA A 335 23.14 -20.75 5.44
CA ALA A 335 24.05 -21.84 5.08
C ALA A 335 23.69 -23.19 5.71
N ALA A 336 23.19 -23.20 6.95
CA ALA A 336 22.76 -24.43 7.60
C ALA A 336 21.44 -24.96 7.01
N TRP A 337 20.55 -24.06 6.57
CA TRP A 337 19.30 -24.41 5.92
C TRP A 337 19.53 -24.96 4.50
N ASN A 338 20.31 -24.26 3.69
CA ASN A 338 20.52 -24.60 2.28
C ASN A 338 21.23 -25.96 2.13
N ALA A 339 22.10 -26.31 3.07
CA ALA A 339 22.76 -27.61 3.14
C ALA A 339 21.81 -28.81 3.31
N LEU A 340 20.53 -28.59 3.64
CA LEU A 340 19.52 -29.63 3.85
C LEU A 340 18.92 -30.15 2.53
N GLY A 341 19.02 -29.37 1.44
CA GLY A 341 18.50 -29.71 0.12
C GLY A 341 17.02 -29.32 -0.10
N ALA A 342 16.49 -29.71 -1.27
CA ALA A 342 15.14 -29.36 -1.73
C ALA A 342 14.00 -30.12 -1.03
N GLU A 343 14.34 -31.18 -0.30
CA GLU A 343 13.42 -32.00 0.46
C GLU A 343 14.00 -32.21 1.86
N ILE A 344 13.22 -31.89 2.89
CA ILE A 344 13.63 -32.05 4.29
C ILE A 344 12.67 -32.97 5.02
N THR A 345 13.21 -33.76 5.95
CA THR A 345 12.44 -34.59 6.87
C THR A 345 12.43 -33.94 8.24
N LEU A 346 11.25 -33.51 8.67
CA LEU A 346 11.02 -32.96 10.00
C LEU A 346 10.50 -34.08 10.91
N SER A 347 11.14 -34.29 12.07
CA SER A 347 10.61 -35.23 13.06
C SER A 347 10.65 -34.68 14.48
N VAL A 348 9.65 -35.05 15.27
CA VAL A 348 9.54 -34.69 16.69
C VAL A 348 9.35 -35.95 17.49
N GLN A 349 10.08 -36.09 18.59
CA GLN A 349 10.00 -37.22 19.51
C GLN A 349 9.69 -36.72 20.93
N LYS A 350 8.83 -37.43 21.66
CA LYS A 350 8.57 -37.12 23.07
C LYS A 350 9.39 -37.99 24.01
N SER A 351 9.65 -37.48 25.21
CA SER A 351 10.12 -38.31 26.32
C SER A 351 9.06 -39.32 26.74
N SER A 352 9.45 -40.39 27.45
CA SER A 352 8.48 -41.34 27.99
C SER A 352 7.62 -40.80 29.14
N ALA A 353 7.97 -39.63 29.68
CA ALA A 353 7.28 -39.02 30.80
C ALA A 353 6.04 -38.24 30.35
N VAL A 354 6.08 -37.66 29.14
CA VAL A 354 4.95 -36.92 28.57
C VAL A 354 3.76 -37.87 28.40
N GLY A 355 2.73 -37.66 29.22
CA GLY A 355 1.56 -38.50 29.36
C GLY A 355 0.43 -38.22 28.38
N ALA A 356 -0.79 -38.51 28.80
CA ALA A 356 -2.04 -38.24 28.09
C ALA A 356 -2.99 -37.44 29.00
N ASP A 357 -2.40 -36.56 29.79
CA ASP A 357 -3.05 -35.85 30.89
C ASP A 357 -3.78 -34.58 30.40
N CYS A 358 -3.54 -34.16 29.15
CA CYS A 358 -4.24 -33.05 28.53
C CYS A 358 -5.46 -33.51 27.70
N PRO A 359 -6.58 -32.75 27.74
CA PRO A 359 -7.81 -33.13 27.03
C PRO A 359 -7.68 -33.16 25.50
N SER A 360 -6.71 -32.42 24.96
CA SER A 360 -6.46 -32.25 23.54
C SER A 360 -4.96 -32.03 23.31
N ASP A 361 -4.20 -33.11 23.29
CA ASP A 361 -2.78 -33.01 22.96
C ASP A 361 -2.60 -32.46 21.54
N THR A 362 -1.86 -31.37 21.37
CA THR A 362 -1.55 -30.79 20.06
C THR A 362 -0.08 -30.41 19.94
N LEU A 363 0.44 -30.49 18.73
CA LEU A 363 1.78 -30.03 18.38
C LEU A 363 1.67 -29.29 17.06
N SER A 364 2.32 -28.15 16.96
CA SER A 364 2.43 -27.37 15.73
C SER A 364 3.89 -27.02 15.50
N VAL A 365 4.35 -27.16 14.27
CA VAL A 365 5.69 -26.75 13.84
C VAL A 365 5.53 -25.80 12.67
N GLY A 366 5.96 -24.56 12.84
CA GLY A 366 6.06 -23.56 11.79
C GLY A 366 7.50 -23.46 11.31
N ILE A 367 7.70 -23.29 10.01
CA ILE A 367 8.99 -22.91 9.42
C ILE A 367 8.72 -21.68 8.57
N THR A 368 9.42 -20.59 8.86
CA THR A 368 9.26 -19.29 8.21
C THR A 368 10.61 -18.80 7.72
N TYR A 369 10.70 -18.50 6.43
CA TYR A 369 11.87 -17.88 5.81
C TYR A 369 11.49 -17.20 4.50
N THR A 370 12.37 -16.33 4.01
CA THR A 370 12.34 -15.81 2.65
C THR A 370 13.36 -16.56 1.82
N GLY A 371 12.92 -17.12 0.69
CA GLY A 371 13.79 -17.91 -0.17
C GLY A 371 13.54 -17.66 -1.65
N ILE A 372 14.58 -17.93 -2.44
CA ILE A 372 14.52 -17.88 -3.90
C ILE A 372 14.14 -19.26 -4.40
N ASN A 373 13.24 -19.32 -5.38
CA ASN A 373 12.88 -20.60 -5.99
C ASN A 373 14.12 -21.21 -6.64
N ARG A 374 14.42 -22.49 -6.36
CA ARG A 374 15.54 -23.24 -6.96
C ARG A 374 15.51 -23.27 -8.50
N ALA A 375 14.39 -22.92 -9.12
CA ALA A 375 14.30 -22.73 -10.57
C ALA A 375 14.97 -21.45 -11.08
N PHE A 376 15.28 -20.50 -10.18
CA PHE A 376 15.94 -19.21 -10.46
C PHE A 376 17.29 -19.07 -9.75
N ASP A 377 17.66 -20.04 -8.91
CA ASP A 377 18.93 -20.14 -8.15
C ASP A 377 19.30 -21.64 -8.18
N ALA A 378 19.76 -22.10 -9.35
CA ALA A 378 20.02 -23.50 -9.63
C ALA A 378 21.28 -24.00 -8.91
N ASP A 379 22.25 -23.10 -8.68
CA ASP A 379 23.50 -23.41 -8.02
C ASP A 379 23.39 -23.37 -6.47
N GLY A 380 22.32 -22.78 -5.95
CA GLY A 380 21.99 -22.75 -4.53
C GLY A 380 22.90 -21.84 -3.71
N ASN A 381 23.42 -20.76 -4.31
CA ASN A 381 24.28 -19.83 -3.62
C ASN A 381 23.50 -18.66 -2.96
N GLY A 382 22.19 -18.58 -3.20
CA GLY A 382 21.30 -17.57 -2.61
C GLY A 382 21.24 -16.26 -3.38
N VAL A 383 21.79 -16.22 -4.59
CA VAL A 383 21.63 -15.18 -5.60
C VAL A 383 20.88 -15.81 -6.79
N MET A 384 20.12 -15.03 -7.57
CA MET A 384 19.53 -15.60 -8.79
C MET A 384 20.62 -15.84 -9.83
N ASP A 385 20.59 -16.96 -10.55
CA ASP A 385 21.60 -17.31 -11.55
C ASP A 385 21.77 -16.18 -12.59
N ASP A 386 20.67 -15.51 -12.96
CA ASP A 386 20.67 -14.37 -13.90
C ASP A 386 21.44 -13.13 -13.37
N CYS A 387 21.64 -13.01 -12.04
CA CYS A 387 22.41 -11.94 -11.39
C CYS A 387 23.91 -12.24 -11.27
N GLU A 388 24.31 -13.50 -11.40
CA GLU A 388 25.66 -13.94 -11.02
C GLU A 388 26.67 -13.75 -12.13
N GLY A 389 26.17 -13.65 -13.37
CA GLY A 389 26.99 -13.85 -14.55
C GLY A 389 27.59 -15.26 -14.57
N GLY A 390 28.33 -15.56 -15.63
CA GLY A 390 28.89 -16.88 -15.78
C GLY A 390 29.86 -17.29 -14.68
N CYS A 391 29.79 -18.56 -14.27
CA CYS A 391 30.68 -19.19 -13.30
C CYS A 391 32.18 -19.04 -13.66
N ASN A 392 32.47 -18.85 -14.95
CA ASN A 392 33.77 -18.52 -15.49
C ASN A 392 33.61 -17.82 -16.86
N PRO A 393 34.70 -17.37 -17.51
CA PRO A 393 34.62 -16.66 -18.79
C PRO A 393 33.98 -17.42 -19.97
N ALA A 394 33.75 -18.73 -19.85
CA ALA A 394 33.07 -19.54 -20.87
C ALA A 394 31.58 -19.75 -20.60
N ASP A 395 31.08 -19.33 -19.44
CA ASP A 395 29.66 -19.36 -19.09
C ASP A 395 29.07 -18.00 -19.51
N LEU A 396 28.46 -17.98 -20.69
CA LEU A 396 28.11 -16.77 -21.43
C LEU A 396 26.61 -16.70 -21.75
N ALA A 397 25.84 -17.72 -21.36
CA ALA A 397 24.40 -17.76 -21.55
C ALA A 397 23.71 -18.46 -20.37
N PRO A 398 22.46 -18.07 -20.04
CA PRO A 398 21.63 -18.85 -19.12
C PRO A 398 21.46 -20.30 -19.61
N GLU A 399 21.45 -21.32 -18.75
CA GLU A 399 21.49 -21.33 -17.28
C GLU A 399 22.92 -21.10 -16.72
N PHE A 400 23.18 -19.92 -16.15
CA PHE A 400 24.49 -19.58 -15.56
C PHE A 400 24.79 -20.51 -14.38
N GLY A 401 26.07 -20.83 -14.15
CA GLY A 401 26.50 -21.88 -13.23
C GLY A 401 26.64 -23.26 -13.90
N THR A 402 26.21 -23.40 -15.16
CA THR A 402 26.39 -24.62 -15.96
C THR A 402 26.99 -24.33 -17.31
N LEU A 403 27.92 -25.18 -17.76
CA LEU A 403 28.54 -25.04 -19.08
C LEU A 403 27.89 -26.00 -20.07
N ASP A 404 27.16 -25.45 -21.04
CA ASP A 404 26.33 -26.22 -21.97
C ASP A 404 26.47 -25.79 -23.45
N LEU A 405 25.49 -26.15 -24.29
CA LEU A 405 25.51 -25.79 -25.72
C LEU A 405 25.10 -24.33 -25.98
N ALA A 406 24.34 -23.70 -25.09
CA ALA A 406 23.96 -22.30 -25.17
C ALA A 406 25.17 -21.38 -25.02
N ASP A 407 26.10 -21.70 -24.12
CA ASP A 407 27.37 -20.98 -23.96
C ASP A 407 28.24 -21.01 -25.20
N ILE A 408 28.35 -22.18 -25.80
CA ILE A 408 29.11 -22.36 -27.04
C ILE A 408 28.46 -21.52 -28.15
N ALA A 409 27.12 -21.52 -28.24
CA ALA A 409 26.41 -20.72 -29.23
C ALA A 409 26.57 -19.20 -28.98
N ALA A 410 26.53 -18.78 -27.72
CA ALA A 410 26.73 -17.40 -27.30
C ALA A 410 28.15 -16.92 -27.63
N PHE A 411 29.17 -17.72 -27.30
CA PHE A 411 30.56 -17.42 -27.67
C PHE A 411 30.75 -17.32 -29.19
N ILE A 412 30.25 -18.29 -29.96
CA ILE A 412 30.38 -18.28 -31.43
C ILE A 412 29.75 -17.01 -32.01
N THR A 413 28.58 -16.62 -31.51
CA THR A 413 27.86 -15.42 -31.94
C THR A 413 28.67 -14.17 -31.61
N ALA A 414 29.07 -14.02 -30.35
CA ALA A 414 29.88 -12.91 -29.86
C ALA A 414 31.21 -12.74 -30.62
N PHE A 415 31.92 -13.85 -30.84
CA PHE A 415 33.19 -13.87 -31.55
C PHE A 415 33.03 -13.50 -33.04
N THR A 416 31.96 -13.98 -33.68
CA THR A 416 31.67 -13.68 -35.10
C THR A 416 31.27 -12.23 -35.29
N ASP A 417 30.48 -11.68 -34.35
CA ASP A 417 29.99 -10.30 -34.38
C ASP A 417 31.00 -9.30 -33.79
N GLN A 418 32.16 -9.78 -33.32
CA GLN A 418 33.23 -9.00 -32.71
C GLN A 418 32.76 -8.13 -31.53
N THR A 419 31.87 -8.68 -30.71
CA THR A 419 31.36 -7.99 -29.51
C THR A 419 32.37 -8.10 -28.36
N PRO A 420 32.34 -7.19 -27.37
CA PRO A 420 33.30 -7.21 -26.26
C PRO A 420 33.35 -8.54 -25.49
N ILE A 421 32.22 -9.23 -25.36
CA ILE A 421 32.14 -10.53 -24.68
C ILE A 421 32.81 -11.68 -25.47
N GLY A 422 33.08 -11.49 -26.77
CA GLY A 422 33.83 -12.43 -27.60
C GLY A 422 35.36 -12.28 -27.50
N ASP A 423 35.86 -11.20 -26.89
CA ASP A 423 37.28 -10.91 -26.65
C ASP A 423 37.63 -11.33 -25.21
N LEU A 424 37.77 -12.66 -24.99
CA LEU A 424 38.03 -13.20 -23.65
C LEU A 424 39.43 -12.84 -23.13
N THR A 425 40.37 -12.51 -24.01
CA THR A 425 41.71 -12.08 -23.60
C THR A 425 41.78 -10.60 -23.24
N GLY A 426 40.80 -9.81 -23.68
CA GLY A 426 40.67 -8.38 -23.40
C GLY A 426 41.71 -7.53 -24.13
N ASP A 427 42.28 -8.03 -25.23
CA ASP A 427 43.35 -7.36 -25.98
C ASP A 427 42.83 -6.48 -27.13
N GLY A 428 41.52 -6.49 -27.35
CA GLY A 428 40.83 -5.75 -28.40
C GLY A 428 40.83 -6.43 -29.76
N VAL A 429 41.25 -7.70 -29.86
CA VAL A 429 41.36 -8.45 -31.11
C VAL A 429 40.75 -9.85 -30.97
N HIS A 430 39.59 -10.09 -31.60
CA HIS A 430 38.98 -11.42 -31.71
C HIS A 430 39.83 -12.37 -32.56
N ASP A 431 40.64 -13.21 -31.94
CA ASP A 431 41.53 -14.14 -32.61
C ASP A 431 41.55 -15.56 -31.98
N LEU A 432 42.53 -16.38 -32.38
CA LEU A 432 42.63 -17.77 -31.91
C LEU A 432 42.91 -17.88 -30.40
N GLN A 433 43.40 -16.81 -29.78
CA GLN A 433 43.68 -16.74 -28.35
C GLN A 433 42.38 -16.70 -27.55
N ASP A 434 41.35 -15.98 -28.00
CA ASP A 434 40.03 -15.97 -27.35
C ASP A 434 39.34 -17.33 -27.46
N ILE A 435 39.43 -17.98 -28.64
CA ILE A 435 38.92 -19.35 -28.81
C ILE A 435 39.63 -20.31 -27.87
N SER A 436 40.95 -20.18 -27.72
CA SER A 436 41.72 -21.01 -26.79
C SER A 436 41.36 -20.71 -25.33
N ALA A 437 41.10 -19.45 -24.98
CA ALA A 437 40.67 -19.04 -23.64
C ALA A 437 39.29 -19.62 -23.31
N PHE A 438 38.33 -19.51 -24.23
CA PHE A 438 36.99 -20.09 -24.09
C PHE A 438 37.06 -21.61 -23.89
N ILE A 439 37.78 -22.35 -24.76
CA ILE A 439 37.92 -23.80 -24.62
C ILE A 439 38.56 -24.17 -23.28
N THR A 440 39.54 -23.39 -22.81
CA THR A 440 40.23 -23.65 -21.55
C THR A 440 39.28 -23.48 -20.36
N ALA A 441 38.51 -22.40 -20.33
CA ALA A 441 37.51 -22.13 -19.31
C ALA A 441 36.35 -23.14 -19.37
N PHE A 442 35.87 -23.47 -20.57
CA PHE A 442 34.80 -24.45 -20.77
C PHE A 442 35.21 -25.86 -20.28
N MET A 443 36.45 -26.28 -20.54
CA MET A 443 36.95 -27.57 -20.03
C MET A 443 37.29 -27.55 -18.54
N ALA A 444 37.51 -26.37 -17.94
CA ALA A 444 37.77 -26.25 -16.52
C ALA A 444 36.52 -26.56 -15.68
N GLY A 445 35.33 -26.40 -16.26
CA GLY A 445 34.06 -26.56 -15.54
C GLY A 445 33.70 -25.31 -14.71
N CYS A 446 32.49 -25.30 -14.17
CA CYS A 446 32.13 -24.43 -13.06
C CYS A 446 32.64 -25.03 -11.73
N PRO A 447 33.06 -24.20 -10.75
CA PRO A 447 33.57 -24.63 -9.44
C PRO A 447 32.64 -25.53 -8.63
#